data_AF-A0A6B2SLP2-F1
#
_entry.id   AF-A0A6B2SLP2-F1
#
_cell.length_a   1.000
_cell.length_b   1.000
_cell.length_c   1.000
_cell.angle_alpha   90.00
_cell.angle_beta   90.00
_cell.angle_gamma   90.00
#
_symmetry.space_group_name_H-M   'P 1'
#
loop_
_entity.id
_entity.type
_entity.pdbx_description
1 polymer ?
#
loop_
_entity_poly.entity_id
_entity_poly.type
_entity_poly.pdbx_seq_one_letter_code
_entity_poly.pdbx_strand_id
1 'polypeptide(L)'
;MAFKDGRATVIADGLSSAALRCGKPGSGEKNGPGTSPETGPKIGLKNIENTPVQELPVHALSPGLHLRQGGINAAYLHLLVEAPGRAQLPPVLVQKDGWRIIDGLHRLEAAKLCGDHSITARLVDCTDAEALVIAMKANTSHGLPLSRADRTAGAERVLLAHPEWSDRAIASVTQLSAKTIAVLRERSACPTPPGGQRLGLDGKLRAVSAGEGRRRAAAYIHAHPEATLREVARETEVSLGTVHDVSARLRRGVSPERNGLRATKPRLTL
;
A
#
# COMPACT_ATOMS: atom_id res chain seq x y z
N MET A 1 -14.74 46.92 -9.68
CA MET A 1 -15.22 47.74 -10.83
C MET A 1 -13.99 48.40 -11.46
N ALA A 2 -13.74 48.46 -12.77
CA ALA A 2 -14.18 47.72 -13.95
C ALA A 2 -13.33 48.21 -15.16
N PHE A 3 -12.98 47.31 -16.09
CA PHE A 3 -12.75 47.53 -17.54
C PHE A 3 -11.48 48.28 -18.02
N LYS A 4 -10.86 48.00 -19.18
CA LYS A 4 -10.87 46.90 -20.18
C LYS A 4 -9.74 47.18 -21.20
N ASP A 5 -9.32 46.14 -21.90
CA ASP A 5 -8.32 46.10 -22.98
C ASP A 5 -8.53 47.05 -24.16
N GLY A 6 -7.46 47.32 -24.90
CA GLY A 6 -7.55 47.88 -26.24
C GLY A 6 -6.21 48.15 -26.93
N ARG A 7 -5.62 47.13 -27.56
CA ARG A 7 -4.83 47.31 -28.80
C ARG A 7 -4.64 45.98 -29.54
N ALA A 8 -5.26 45.91 -30.70
CA ALA A 8 -4.99 44.96 -31.77
C ALA A 8 -3.63 45.26 -32.43
N THR A 9 -3.04 44.29 -33.13
CA THR A 9 -2.75 44.37 -34.59
C THR A 9 -2.21 43.02 -35.08
N VAL A 10 -2.82 42.53 -36.17
CA VAL A 10 -2.38 41.41 -37.00
C VAL A 10 -1.31 41.90 -37.96
N ILE A 11 -0.17 41.22 -38.07
CA ILE A 11 0.66 41.24 -39.29
C ILE A 11 1.15 39.83 -39.55
N ALA A 12 0.79 39.32 -40.73
CA ALA A 12 1.31 38.10 -41.34
C ALA A 12 2.35 38.48 -42.39
N ASP A 13 3.38 37.65 -42.57
CA ASP A 13 4.17 37.40 -43.78
C ASP A 13 4.95 36.09 -43.49
N GLY A 14 4.76 34.96 -44.19
CA GLY A 14 5.21 34.67 -45.57
C GLY A 14 6.73 34.37 -45.54
N LEU A 15 7.33 33.29 -46.03
CA LEU A 15 7.02 32.18 -46.94
C LEU A 15 8.12 31.11 -46.73
N SER A 16 7.82 29.82 -46.93
CA SER A 16 8.59 29.01 -47.90
C SER A 16 7.92 27.66 -48.16
N SER A 17 7.81 27.35 -49.44
CA SER A 17 7.15 26.23 -50.09
C SER A 17 8.18 25.19 -50.49
N ALA A 18 7.86 23.89 -50.34
CA ALA A 18 8.30 22.84 -51.26
C ALA A 18 7.49 21.54 -51.10
N ALA A 19 6.46 21.43 -51.94
CA ALA A 19 6.00 20.28 -52.72
C ALA A 19 6.13 18.83 -52.19
N LEU A 20 4.94 18.25 -51.93
CA LEU A 20 4.39 16.97 -52.41
C LEU A 20 5.34 15.87 -52.94
N ARG A 21 5.15 14.65 -52.42
CA ARG A 21 4.52 13.55 -53.20
C ARG A 21 3.99 12.41 -52.32
N CYS A 22 2.81 11.93 -52.71
CA CYS A 22 2.10 10.77 -52.15
C CYS A 22 2.79 9.44 -52.44
N GLY A 23 2.68 8.52 -51.48
CA GLY A 23 2.76 7.07 -51.66
C GLY A 23 2.08 6.35 -50.48
N LYS A 24 0.93 5.71 -50.73
CA LYS A 24 0.29 4.71 -49.86
C LYS A 24 0.56 3.31 -50.48
N PRO A 25 0.21 2.17 -49.84
CA PRO A 25 0.13 1.83 -48.42
C PRO A 25 0.88 0.50 -48.09
N GLY A 26 0.99 0.15 -46.80
CA GLY A 26 0.95 -1.26 -46.38
C GLY A 26 2.18 -1.84 -45.69
N SER A 27 2.18 -1.78 -44.36
CA SER A 27 2.46 -2.94 -43.50
C SER A 27 1.95 -2.62 -42.11
N GLY A 28 0.83 -3.23 -41.74
CA GLY A 28 0.23 -3.07 -40.43
C GLY A 28 1.12 -3.68 -39.34
N GLU A 29 1.87 -2.83 -38.66
CA GLU A 29 2.40 -3.15 -37.34
C GLU A 29 1.25 -3.06 -36.33
N LYS A 30 0.92 -4.23 -35.78
CA LYS A 30 -0.05 -4.38 -34.69
C LYS A 30 0.53 -3.74 -33.43
N ASN A 31 0.23 -2.46 -33.21
CA ASN A 31 0.32 -1.87 -31.88
C ASN A 31 -0.79 -2.47 -31.00
N GLY A 32 -0.43 -3.53 -30.28
CA GLY A 32 -1.26 -4.08 -29.21
C GLY A 32 -1.35 -3.09 -28.04
N PRO A 33 -2.52 -2.97 -27.39
CA PRO A 33 -2.75 -1.97 -26.35
C PRO A 33 -2.25 -2.47 -25.00
N GLY A 34 -1.82 -1.53 -24.16
CA GLY A 34 -1.88 -1.67 -22.71
C GLY A 34 -0.62 -2.26 -22.07
N THR A 35 0.35 -1.39 -21.79
CA THR A 35 1.10 -1.50 -20.54
C THR A 35 0.09 -1.50 -19.39
N SER A 36 -0.28 -2.69 -18.92
CA SER A 36 -0.99 -2.87 -17.67
C SER A 36 -0.19 -2.16 -16.55
N PRO A 37 -0.83 -1.36 -15.70
CA PRO A 37 -0.13 -0.74 -14.58
C PRO A 37 0.37 -1.86 -13.67
N GLU A 38 1.66 -1.80 -13.31
CA GLU A 38 2.26 -2.73 -12.37
C GLU A 38 1.70 -2.50 -10.95
N THR A 39 0.48 -2.96 -10.68
CA THR A 39 -0.24 -2.88 -9.39
C THR A 39 0.22 -3.93 -8.37
N GLY A 40 1.53 -4.07 -8.19
CA GLY A 40 2.13 -4.77 -7.04
C GLY A 40 2.62 -3.76 -5.99
N PRO A 41 2.77 -4.12 -4.71
CA PRO A 41 3.28 -3.21 -3.70
C PRO A 41 4.80 -3.04 -3.88
N LYS A 42 5.23 -2.31 -4.91
CA LYS A 42 6.57 -1.73 -5.00
C LYS A 42 6.67 -0.55 -4.04
N ILE A 43 6.56 -0.83 -2.74
CA ILE A 43 6.81 0.14 -1.67
C ILE A 43 8.33 0.35 -1.62
N GLY A 44 8.84 1.15 -2.55
CA GLY A 44 10.26 1.32 -2.85
C GLY A 44 11.00 2.16 -1.81
N LEU A 45 11.30 1.58 -0.64
CA LEU A 45 12.37 2.11 0.24
C LEU A 45 13.70 2.28 -0.50
N LYS A 46 13.93 1.47 -1.54
CA LYS A 46 15.17 1.43 -2.33
C LYS A 46 15.48 2.74 -3.08
N ASN A 47 14.52 3.68 -3.16
CA ASN A 47 14.76 4.98 -3.78
C ASN A 47 15.04 6.09 -2.74
N ILE A 48 14.78 5.87 -1.45
CA ILE A 48 14.90 6.92 -0.42
C ILE A 48 16.37 7.20 -0.08
N GLU A 49 17.20 6.16 0.01
CA GLU A 49 18.65 6.31 0.28
C GLU A 49 19.40 7.02 -0.86
N ASN A 50 18.85 6.96 -2.08
CA ASN A 50 19.40 7.61 -3.27
C ASN A 50 18.85 9.03 -3.49
N THR A 51 17.80 9.45 -2.77
CA THR A 51 17.27 10.81 -2.85
C THR A 51 18.32 11.81 -2.33
N PRO A 52 18.64 12.91 -3.04
CA PRO A 52 19.63 13.87 -2.57
C PRO A 52 19.23 14.46 -1.22
N VAL A 53 20.23 14.57 -0.32
CA VAL A 53 20.08 15.28 0.96
C VAL A 53 20.09 16.77 0.69
N GLN A 54 19.15 17.49 1.29
CA GLN A 54 18.98 18.93 1.15
C GLN A 54 18.81 19.57 2.53
N GLU A 55 19.29 20.80 2.70
CA GLU A 55 19.00 21.61 3.88
C GLU A 55 17.64 22.28 3.71
N LEU A 56 16.72 22.00 4.63
CA LEU A 56 15.39 22.61 4.64
C LEU A 56 15.22 23.53 5.85
N PRO A 57 14.56 24.70 5.69
CA PRO A 57 14.26 25.57 6.82
C PRO A 57 13.36 24.88 7.83
N VAL A 58 13.78 24.86 9.09
CA VAL A 58 13.05 24.20 10.20
C VAL A 58 11.63 24.74 10.34
N HIS A 59 11.42 26.04 10.10
CA HIS A 59 10.11 26.68 10.20
C HIS A 59 9.12 26.29 9.10
N ALA A 60 9.60 25.77 7.96
CA ALA A 60 8.74 25.33 6.86
C ALA A 60 8.25 23.89 7.05
N LEU A 61 8.83 23.15 8.00
CA LEU A 61 8.50 21.76 8.24
C LEU A 61 7.36 21.63 9.24
N SER A 62 6.36 20.82 8.88
CA SER A 62 5.21 20.55 9.74
C SER A 62 5.30 19.16 10.38
N PRO A 63 4.82 18.98 11.63
CA PRO A 63 4.63 17.66 12.20
C PRO A 63 3.70 16.85 11.29
N GLY A 64 4.18 15.71 10.79
CA GLY A 64 3.40 14.87 9.88
C GLY A 64 2.63 13.78 10.62
N LEU A 65 3.02 12.53 10.39
CA LEU A 65 2.30 11.37 10.90
C LEU A 65 2.60 11.14 12.39
N HIS A 66 1.58 11.24 13.22
CA HIS A 66 1.67 10.85 14.63
C HIS A 66 1.66 9.32 14.76
N LEU A 67 2.85 8.71 14.74
CA LEU A 67 3.02 7.27 14.94
C LEU A 67 3.05 6.87 16.41
N ARG A 68 3.62 7.73 17.27
CA ARG A 68 3.74 7.47 18.70
C ARG A 68 2.51 7.95 19.43
N GLN A 69 1.83 7.04 20.10
CA GLN A 69 0.67 7.37 20.95
C GLN A 69 1.08 8.24 22.15
N GLY A 70 2.28 8.03 22.68
CA GLY A 70 2.85 8.85 23.75
C GLY A 70 3.47 10.18 23.29
N GLY A 71 3.43 10.50 22.00
CA GLY A 71 4.03 11.73 21.45
C GLY A 71 5.55 11.78 21.52
N ILE A 72 6.09 12.98 21.78
CA ILE A 72 7.53 13.24 21.91
C ILE A 72 8.03 12.67 23.23
N ASN A 73 9.15 11.95 23.17
CA ASN A 73 9.80 11.41 24.36
C ASN A 73 10.82 12.44 24.84
N ALA A 74 10.53 13.10 25.97
CA ALA A 74 11.38 14.17 26.51
C ALA A 74 12.80 13.70 26.81
N ALA A 75 12.98 12.52 27.41
CA ALA A 75 14.31 11.99 27.73
C ALA A 75 15.15 11.75 26.47
N TYR A 76 14.54 11.17 25.43
CA TYR A 76 15.21 10.98 24.14
C TYR A 76 15.48 12.30 23.42
N LEU A 77 14.58 13.28 23.54
CA LEU A 77 14.77 14.61 22.99
C LEU A 77 15.96 15.34 23.64
N HIS A 78 16.09 15.29 24.96
CA HIS A 78 17.24 15.84 25.68
C HIS A 78 18.55 15.20 25.23
N LEU A 79 18.58 13.87 25.08
CA LEU A 79 19.74 13.17 24.53
C LEU A 79 20.13 13.68 23.13
N LEU A 80 19.14 13.93 22.26
CA LEU A 80 19.39 14.47 20.92
C LEU A 80 19.92 15.91 20.97
N VAL A 81 19.42 16.74 21.88
CA VAL A 81 19.89 18.10 22.09
C VAL A 81 21.32 18.12 22.61
N GLU A 82 21.69 17.22 23.52
CA GLU A 82 23.04 17.20 24.13
C GLU A 82 24.10 16.49 23.25
N ALA A 83 23.68 15.76 22.21
CA ALA A 83 24.59 14.99 21.38
C ALA A 83 25.59 15.90 20.63
N PRO A 84 26.93 15.73 20.80
CA PRO A 84 27.93 16.60 20.17
C PRO A 84 28.07 16.42 18.64
N GLY A 85 27.34 15.47 18.04
CA GLY A 85 27.37 15.13 16.61
C GLY A 85 26.03 15.28 15.89
N ARG A 86 25.17 16.25 16.25
CA ARG A 86 23.83 16.41 15.64
C ARG A 86 23.86 16.53 14.11
N ALA A 87 24.89 17.17 13.56
CA ALA A 87 25.09 17.32 12.11
C ALA A 87 25.38 15.98 11.39
N GLN A 88 25.78 14.93 12.13
CA GLN A 88 26.07 13.59 11.59
C GLN A 88 24.86 12.64 11.74
N LEU A 89 23.77 13.11 12.36
CA LEU A 89 22.54 12.32 12.46
C LEU A 89 21.95 12.08 11.06
N PRO A 90 21.26 10.94 10.86
CA PRO A 90 20.58 10.68 9.61
C PRO A 90 19.59 11.80 9.26
N PRO A 91 19.50 12.21 7.98
CA PRO A 91 18.58 13.25 7.55
C PRO A 91 17.14 12.86 7.86
N VAL A 92 16.29 13.85 8.14
CA VAL A 92 14.85 13.63 8.32
C VAL A 92 14.19 13.26 6.99
N LEU A 93 13.11 12.49 7.05
CA LEU A 93 12.32 12.18 5.85
C LEU A 93 11.11 13.11 5.81
N VAL A 94 10.93 13.79 4.69
CA VAL A 94 9.89 14.80 4.50
C VAL A 94 9.06 14.45 3.28
N GLN A 95 7.74 14.48 3.41
CA GLN A 95 6.83 14.38 2.28
C GLN A 95 6.93 15.67 1.47
N LYS A 96 7.24 15.53 0.18
CA LYS A 96 7.40 16.66 -0.75
C LYS A 96 6.14 17.52 -0.82
N ASP A 97 4.98 16.86 -0.84
CA ASP A 97 3.68 17.52 -0.76
C ASP A 97 3.35 17.91 0.68
N GLY A 98 3.35 19.21 0.94
CA GLY A 98 2.99 19.78 2.24
C GLY A 98 4.11 19.77 3.29
N TRP A 99 5.32 19.34 2.94
CA TRP A 99 6.52 19.47 3.79
C TRP A 99 6.34 18.85 5.18
N ARG A 100 5.61 17.73 5.22
CA ARG A 100 5.27 17.00 6.44
C ARG A 100 6.35 16.00 6.79
N ILE A 101 6.71 15.91 8.07
CA ILE A 101 7.67 14.90 8.54
C ILE A 101 7.10 13.49 8.44
N ILE A 102 7.80 12.62 7.72
CA ILE A 102 7.56 11.18 7.64
C ILE A 102 8.35 10.46 8.75
N ASP A 103 9.63 10.78 8.91
CA ASP A 103 10.51 10.22 9.95
C ASP A 103 11.46 11.29 10.51
N GLY A 104 11.81 11.16 11.79
CA GLY A 104 12.74 12.07 12.46
C GLY A 104 12.08 13.23 13.18
N LEU A 105 10.82 13.07 13.64
CA LEU A 105 10.12 14.12 14.39
C LEU A 105 10.90 14.57 15.64
N HIS A 106 11.51 13.66 16.41
CA HIS A 106 12.36 14.05 17.54
C HIS A 106 13.60 14.84 17.12
N ARG A 107 14.15 14.57 15.91
CA ARG A 107 15.28 15.35 15.37
C ARG A 107 14.84 16.75 14.97
N LEU A 108 13.67 16.90 14.37
CA LEU A 108 13.08 18.21 14.08
C LEU A 108 12.86 19.01 15.38
N GLU A 109 12.27 18.39 16.41
CA GLU A 109 12.03 19.06 17.69
C GLU A 109 13.36 19.41 18.40
N ALA A 110 14.39 18.56 18.29
CA ALA A 110 15.72 18.88 18.82
C ALA A 110 16.33 20.10 18.12
N ALA A 111 16.25 20.16 16.78
CA ALA A 111 16.72 21.29 16.00
C ALA A 111 16.01 22.61 16.40
N LYS A 112 14.68 22.55 16.60
CA LYS A 112 13.90 23.69 17.10
C LYS A 112 14.37 24.16 18.47
N LEU A 113 14.58 23.23 19.42
CA LEU A 113 15.06 23.56 20.76
C LEU A 113 16.47 24.14 20.76
N CYS A 114 17.31 23.73 19.81
CA CYS A 114 18.67 24.25 19.65
C CYS A 114 18.71 25.62 18.93
N GLY A 115 17.59 26.07 18.37
CA GLY A 115 17.53 27.29 17.58
C GLY A 115 18.10 27.14 16.16
N ASP A 116 18.24 25.92 15.66
CA ASP A 116 18.77 25.66 14.33
C ASP A 116 17.81 26.20 13.26
N HIS A 117 18.33 26.93 12.27
CA HIS A 117 17.51 27.49 11.19
C HIS A 117 17.19 26.48 10.09
N SER A 118 18.05 25.47 9.91
CA SER A 118 17.91 24.45 8.88
C SER A 118 18.20 23.05 9.44
N ILE A 119 17.71 22.04 8.73
CA ILE A 119 17.94 20.63 9.05
C ILE A 119 18.13 19.82 7.75
N THR A 120 19.03 18.84 7.77
CA THR A 120 19.22 17.92 6.66
C THR A 120 17.99 17.03 6.47
N ALA A 121 17.44 17.01 5.26
CA ALA A 121 16.25 16.27 4.93
C ALA A 121 16.35 15.57 3.56
N ARG A 122 15.55 14.52 3.38
CA ARG A 122 15.28 13.90 2.07
C ARG A 122 13.80 14.04 1.77
N LEU A 123 13.51 14.63 0.61
CA LEU A 123 12.16 14.83 0.11
C LEU A 123 11.66 13.57 -0.59
N VAL A 124 10.52 13.06 -0.16
CA VAL A 124 9.89 11.87 -0.73
C VAL A 124 8.58 12.28 -1.39
N ASP A 125 8.47 11.97 -2.67
CA ASP A 125 7.24 12.14 -3.45
C ASP A 125 6.35 10.92 -3.20
N CYS A 126 5.35 11.08 -2.33
CA CYS A 126 4.46 10.00 -1.91
C CYS A 126 3.13 10.51 -1.40
N THR A 127 2.11 9.67 -1.50
CA THR A 127 0.79 9.86 -0.90
C THR A 127 0.82 9.70 0.63
N ASP A 128 -0.23 10.13 1.32
CA ASP A 128 -0.35 9.99 2.78
C ASP A 128 -0.36 8.52 3.23
N ALA A 129 -0.95 7.64 2.43
CA ALA A 129 -0.97 6.20 2.67
C ALA A 129 0.44 5.60 2.54
N GLU A 130 1.19 6.00 1.52
CA GLU A 130 2.58 5.57 1.33
C GLU A 130 3.51 6.15 2.41
N ALA A 131 3.32 7.41 2.79
CA ALA A 131 4.06 8.06 3.87
C ALA A 131 3.91 7.29 5.19
N LEU A 132 2.70 6.82 5.51
CA LEU A 132 2.45 5.98 6.69
C LEU A 132 3.27 4.70 6.65
N VAL A 133 3.27 4.02 5.50
CA VAL A 133 4.02 2.78 5.30
C VAL A 133 5.53 3.03 5.40
N ILE A 134 6.04 4.11 4.81
CA ILE A 134 7.45 4.50 4.88
C ILE A 134 7.86 4.79 6.32
N ALA A 135 7.07 5.58 7.05
CA ALA A 135 7.33 5.94 8.43
C ALA A 135 7.39 4.71 9.35
N MET A 136 6.47 3.75 9.17
CA MET A 136 6.45 2.49 9.93
C MET A 136 7.71 1.65 9.68
N LYS A 137 8.21 1.60 8.43
CA LYS A 137 9.44 0.88 8.11
C LYS A 137 10.70 1.59 8.60
N ALA A 138 10.77 2.92 8.46
CA ALA A 138 11.94 3.71 8.84
C ALA A 138 12.28 3.57 10.34
N ASN A 139 11.25 3.55 11.20
CA ASN A 139 11.42 3.36 12.65
C ASN A 139 11.87 1.94 13.06
N THR A 140 11.93 1.00 12.11
CA THR A 140 12.44 -0.36 12.37
C THR A 140 13.96 -0.42 12.23
N SER A 141 14.53 0.35 11.30
CA SER A 141 15.96 0.28 10.97
C SER A 141 16.80 1.30 11.74
N HIS A 142 16.24 2.46 12.09
CA HIS A 142 16.99 3.56 12.70
C HIS A 142 16.17 4.29 13.78
N GLY A 143 16.85 4.79 14.83
CA GLY A 143 16.26 5.62 15.88
C GLY A 143 15.63 4.85 17.05
N LEU A 144 14.76 5.53 17.79
CA LEU A 144 14.03 4.93 18.91
C LEU A 144 12.98 3.95 18.36
N PRO A 145 12.94 2.66 18.75
CA PRO A 145 11.93 1.73 18.26
C PRO A 145 10.50 2.17 18.60
N LEU A 146 9.53 1.83 17.74
CA LEU A 146 8.11 1.98 18.05
C LEU A 146 7.69 0.95 19.10
N SER A 147 6.88 1.36 20.09
CA SER A 147 6.31 0.43 21.06
C SER A 147 5.33 -0.53 20.40
N ARG A 148 4.97 -1.63 21.08
CA ARG A 148 3.95 -2.56 20.56
C ARG A 148 2.61 -1.86 20.32
N ALA A 149 2.24 -0.92 21.20
CA ALA A 149 1.02 -0.13 21.07
C ALA A 149 1.06 0.77 19.82
N ASP A 150 2.17 1.47 19.60
CA ASP A 150 2.37 2.32 18.41
C ASP A 150 2.26 1.49 17.11
N ARG A 151 2.90 0.31 17.09
CA ARG A 151 2.84 -0.58 15.92
C ARG A 151 1.42 -1.12 15.66
N THR A 152 0.65 -1.35 16.72
CA THR A 152 -0.75 -1.80 16.63
C THR A 152 -1.64 -0.71 16.05
N ALA A 153 -1.56 0.51 16.59
CA ALA A 153 -2.28 1.67 16.06
C ALA A 153 -1.88 1.99 14.60
N GLY A 154 -0.60 1.89 14.28
CA GLY A 154 -0.10 2.03 12.91
C GLY A 154 -0.66 0.95 11.98
N ALA A 155 -0.75 -0.30 12.43
CA ALA A 155 -1.32 -1.39 11.65
C ALA A 155 -2.81 -1.21 11.35
N GLU A 156 -3.60 -0.69 12.29
CA GLU A 156 -5.02 -0.37 12.08
C GLU A 156 -5.20 0.70 10.98
N ARG A 157 -4.35 1.74 10.99
CA ARG A 157 -4.35 2.78 9.95
C ARG A 157 -3.94 2.23 8.58
N VAL A 158 -2.94 1.34 8.54
CA VAL A 158 -2.52 0.67 7.28
C VAL A 158 -3.62 -0.25 6.76
N LEU A 159 -4.33 -0.97 7.65
CA LEU A 159 -5.48 -1.81 7.26
C LEU A 159 -6.59 -1.00 6.60
N LEU A 160 -6.87 0.21 7.11
CA LEU A 160 -7.87 1.09 6.53
C LEU A 160 -7.43 1.68 5.19
N ALA A 161 -6.17 2.06 5.07
CA ALA A 161 -5.61 2.64 3.85
C ALA A 161 -5.39 1.60 2.73
N HIS A 162 -5.11 0.35 3.09
CA HIS A 162 -4.80 -0.74 2.16
C HIS A 162 -5.62 -2.01 2.49
N PRO A 163 -6.96 -1.98 2.37
CA PRO A 163 -7.81 -3.13 2.65
C PRO A 163 -7.47 -4.34 1.77
N GLU A 164 -6.97 -4.09 0.55
CA GLU A 164 -6.54 -5.07 -0.42
C GLU A 164 -5.25 -5.81 -0.04
N TRP A 165 -4.44 -5.30 0.89
CA TRP A 165 -3.20 -5.98 1.26
C TRP A 165 -3.45 -7.22 2.13
N SER A 166 -2.62 -8.24 1.91
CA SER A 166 -2.62 -9.44 2.75
C SER A 166 -2.08 -9.16 4.15
N ASP A 167 -2.48 -9.99 5.11
CA ASP A 167 -2.03 -9.84 6.51
C ASP A 167 -0.51 -10.00 6.64
N ARG A 168 0.12 -10.78 5.76
CA ARG A 168 1.58 -10.93 5.68
C ARG A 168 2.27 -9.68 5.12
N ALA A 169 1.65 -9.01 4.14
CA ALA A 169 2.19 -7.75 3.61
C ALA A 169 2.19 -6.69 4.72
N ILE A 170 1.06 -6.51 5.41
CA ILE A 170 0.96 -5.55 6.52
C ILE A 170 1.88 -5.92 7.69
N ALA A 171 1.96 -7.21 8.05
CA ALA A 171 2.89 -7.70 9.07
C ALA A 171 4.35 -7.31 8.77
N SER A 172 4.78 -7.41 7.51
CA SER A 172 6.15 -7.05 7.11
C SER A 172 6.48 -5.57 7.28
N VAL A 173 5.49 -4.69 7.11
CA VAL A 173 5.61 -3.24 7.30
C VAL A 173 5.58 -2.86 8.79
N THR A 174 4.71 -3.53 9.55
CA THR A 174 4.37 -3.13 10.92
C THR A 174 5.17 -3.85 12.00
N GLN A 175 6.01 -4.83 11.64
CA GLN A 175 6.74 -5.68 12.59
C GLN A 175 5.80 -6.32 13.63
N LEU A 176 4.64 -6.77 13.15
CA LEU A 176 3.67 -7.57 13.90
C LEU A 176 3.53 -8.94 13.24
N SER A 177 3.01 -9.91 13.98
CA SER A 177 2.72 -11.22 13.38
C SER A 177 1.51 -11.14 12.45
N ALA A 178 1.50 -11.90 11.36
CA ALA A 178 0.32 -12.00 10.49
C ALA A 178 -0.94 -12.45 11.25
N LYS A 179 -0.78 -13.26 12.31
CA LYS A 179 -1.88 -13.65 13.21
C LYS A 179 -2.45 -12.45 13.96
N THR A 180 -1.60 -11.54 14.44
CA THR A 180 -2.03 -10.30 15.10
C THR A 180 -2.78 -9.40 14.12
N ILE A 181 -2.29 -9.27 12.88
CA ILE A 181 -2.97 -8.49 11.85
C ILE A 181 -4.35 -9.06 11.51
N ALA A 182 -4.48 -10.39 11.42
CA ALA A 182 -5.77 -11.04 11.18
C ALA A 182 -6.80 -10.68 12.27
N VAL A 183 -6.39 -10.77 13.55
CA VAL A 183 -7.26 -10.38 14.69
C VAL A 183 -7.63 -8.89 14.64
N LEU A 184 -6.69 -8.00 14.31
CA LEU A 184 -6.97 -6.57 14.17
C LEU A 184 -7.96 -6.29 13.05
N ARG A 185 -7.83 -7.01 11.94
CA ARG A 185 -8.72 -6.85 10.78
C ARG A 185 -10.15 -7.28 11.11
N GLU A 186 -10.32 -8.39 11.82
CA GLU A 186 -11.63 -8.86 12.30
C GLU A 186 -12.29 -7.83 13.22
N ARG A 187 -11.53 -7.24 14.14
CA ARG A 187 -12.03 -6.21 15.07
C ARG A 187 -12.39 -4.90 14.38
N SER A 188 -11.62 -4.53 13.35
CA SER A 188 -11.77 -3.23 12.67
C SER A 188 -12.89 -3.23 11.61
N ALA A 189 -13.63 -4.33 11.45
CA ALA A 189 -14.66 -4.50 10.41
C ALA A 189 -14.19 -4.07 9.01
N CYS A 190 -12.90 -4.29 8.72
CA CYS A 190 -12.26 -3.80 7.51
C CYS A 190 -12.94 -4.40 6.28
N PRO A 191 -13.31 -3.60 5.26
CA PRO A 191 -13.99 -4.10 4.08
C PRO A 191 -13.21 -5.22 3.41
N THR A 192 -13.90 -6.29 3.04
CA THR A 192 -13.28 -7.32 2.21
C THR A 192 -13.11 -6.75 0.80
N PRO A 193 -11.93 -6.87 0.18
CA PRO A 193 -11.71 -6.37 -1.17
C PRO A 193 -12.71 -7.00 -2.15
N PRO A 194 -13.18 -6.25 -3.16
CA PRO A 194 -13.98 -6.80 -4.24
C PRO A 194 -13.29 -8.02 -4.85
N GLY A 195 -14.01 -9.14 -5.01
CA GLY A 195 -13.46 -10.41 -5.51
C GLY A 195 -12.85 -11.33 -4.46
N GLY A 196 -12.76 -10.92 -3.18
CA GLY A 196 -12.30 -11.80 -2.11
C GLY A 196 -10.83 -12.22 -2.24
N GLN A 197 -10.02 -11.39 -2.89
CA GLN A 197 -8.59 -11.59 -3.08
C GLN A 197 -7.78 -10.47 -2.39
N ARG A 198 -6.59 -10.78 -1.90
CA ARG A 198 -5.65 -9.85 -1.26
C ARG A 198 -4.28 -9.91 -1.91
N LEU A 199 -3.64 -8.76 -2.01
CA LEU A 199 -2.32 -8.57 -2.57
C LEU A 199 -1.23 -9.03 -1.60
N GLY A 200 -0.42 -9.98 -2.04
CA GLY A 200 0.78 -10.42 -1.35
C GLY A 200 1.93 -9.41 -1.48
N LEU A 201 2.96 -9.58 -0.64
CA LEU A 201 4.21 -8.83 -0.73
C LEU A 201 4.92 -9.02 -2.09
N ASP A 202 4.69 -10.17 -2.73
CA ASP A 202 5.18 -10.55 -4.06
C ASP A 202 4.31 -9.97 -5.20
N GLY A 203 3.34 -9.12 -4.91
CA GLY A 203 2.40 -8.58 -5.89
C GLY A 203 1.37 -9.60 -6.39
N LYS A 204 1.32 -10.81 -5.82
CA LYS A 204 0.37 -11.85 -6.23
C LYS A 204 -0.92 -11.76 -5.44
N LEU A 205 -2.05 -11.81 -6.15
CA LEU A 205 -3.38 -11.92 -5.55
C LEU A 205 -3.58 -13.31 -4.93
N ARG A 206 -4.07 -13.35 -3.70
CA ARG A 206 -4.39 -14.58 -2.96
C ARG A 206 -5.79 -14.49 -2.39
N ALA A 207 -6.60 -15.54 -2.53
CA ALA A 207 -7.92 -15.60 -1.92
C ALA A 207 -7.85 -15.36 -0.40
N VAL A 208 -8.75 -14.51 0.12
CA VAL A 208 -8.85 -14.04 1.52
C VAL A 208 -8.95 -15.21 2.49
N SER A 209 -9.56 -16.32 2.08
CA SER A 209 -9.49 -17.56 2.81
C SER A 209 -9.27 -18.73 1.85
N ALA A 210 -8.39 -19.67 2.24
CA ALA A 210 -8.22 -20.93 1.51
C ALA A 210 -9.53 -21.74 1.45
N GLY A 211 -10.46 -21.48 2.40
CA GLY A 211 -11.81 -22.02 2.42
C GLY A 211 -12.78 -21.30 1.49
N GLU A 212 -12.59 -20.02 1.19
CA GLU A 212 -13.56 -19.20 0.46
C GLU A 212 -13.62 -19.62 -1.01
N GLY A 213 -12.46 -19.83 -1.64
CA GLY A 213 -12.41 -20.43 -2.98
C GLY A 213 -13.06 -21.81 -3.00
N ARG A 214 -12.94 -22.58 -1.92
CA ARG A 214 -13.56 -23.91 -1.79
C ARG A 214 -15.06 -23.85 -1.54
N ARG A 215 -15.54 -22.85 -0.80
CA ARG A 215 -16.97 -22.57 -0.56
C ARG A 215 -17.64 -22.08 -1.84
N ARG A 216 -17.01 -21.15 -2.58
CA ARG A 216 -17.48 -20.73 -3.91
C ARG A 216 -17.57 -21.92 -4.85
N ALA A 217 -16.51 -22.73 -4.94
CA ALA A 217 -16.53 -23.95 -5.75
C ALA A 217 -17.64 -24.91 -5.32
N ALA A 218 -17.84 -25.12 -4.02
CA ALA A 218 -18.89 -26.00 -3.51
C ALA A 218 -20.31 -25.48 -3.79
N ALA A 219 -20.55 -24.19 -3.57
CA ALA A 219 -21.82 -23.55 -3.86
C ALA A 219 -22.14 -23.59 -5.36
N TYR A 220 -21.13 -23.35 -6.21
CA TYR A 220 -21.28 -23.40 -7.66
C TYR A 220 -21.60 -24.82 -8.15
N ILE A 221 -20.90 -25.85 -7.65
CA ILE A 221 -21.19 -27.26 -7.96
C ILE A 221 -22.61 -27.64 -7.54
N HIS A 222 -23.07 -27.16 -6.37
CA HIS A 222 -24.42 -27.44 -5.90
C HIS A 222 -25.49 -26.76 -6.75
N ALA A 223 -25.25 -25.50 -7.15
CA ALA A 223 -26.16 -24.74 -7.99
C ALA A 223 -26.17 -25.19 -9.46
N HIS A 224 -25.07 -25.79 -9.94
CA HIS A 224 -24.88 -26.18 -11.34
C HIS A 224 -24.35 -27.63 -11.40
N PRO A 225 -25.21 -28.64 -11.13
CA PRO A 225 -24.77 -30.04 -11.07
C PRO A 225 -24.20 -30.58 -12.40
N GLU A 226 -24.62 -29.98 -13.52
CA GLU A 226 -24.16 -30.34 -14.88
C GLU A 226 -22.89 -29.59 -15.30
N ALA A 227 -22.42 -28.62 -14.51
CA ALA A 227 -21.24 -27.84 -14.88
C ALA A 227 -19.97 -28.71 -14.89
N THR A 228 -19.14 -28.53 -15.90
CA THR A 228 -17.85 -29.20 -15.96
C THR A 228 -16.91 -28.65 -14.88
N LEU A 229 -16.02 -29.48 -14.34
CA LEU A 229 -15.06 -29.03 -13.31
C LEU A 229 -14.15 -27.89 -13.81
N ARG A 230 -13.93 -27.79 -15.12
CA ARG A 230 -13.19 -26.67 -15.74
C ARG A 230 -14.00 -25.37 -15.72
N GLU A 231 -15.30 -25.43 -15.97
CA GLU A 231 -16.17 -24.26 -15.85
C GLU A 231 -16.25 -23.79 -14.40
N VAL A 232 -16.39 -24.71 -13.45
CA VAL A 232 -16.36 -24.36 -12.02
C VAL A 232 -15.03 -23.69 -11.64
N ALA A 233 -13.89 -24.21 -12.12
CA ALA A 233 -12.58 -23.61 -11.85
C ALA A 233 -12.46 -22.19 -12.40
N ARG A 234 -12.98 -21.95 -13.61
CA ARG A 234 -13.00 -20.63 -14.26
C ARG A 234 -13.90 -19.65 -13.51
N GLU A 235 -15.12 -20.05 -13.19
CA GLU A 235 -16.13 -19.18 -12.58
C GLU A 235 -15.88 -18.89 -11.10
N THR A 236 -15.16 -19.78 -10.41
CA THR A 236 -14.85 -19.61 -8.98
C THR A 236 -13.40 -19.21 -8.72
N GLU A 237 -12.63 -18.94 -9.78
CA GLU A 237 -11.24 -18.49 -9.75
C GLU A 237 -10.34 -19.37 -8.85
N VAL A 238 -10.53 -20.68 -8.90
CA VAL A 238 -9.70 -21.66 -8.20
C VAL A 238 -9.06 -22.62 -9.17
N SER A 239 -7.94 -23.22 -8.79
CA SER A 239 -7.28 -24.22 -9.64
C SER A 239 -8.19 -25.43 -9.88
N LEU A 240 -8.08 -26.05 -11.06
CA LEU A 240 -8.80 -27.28 -11.38
C LEU A 240 -8.55 -28.38 -10.33
N GLY A 241 -7.32 -28.47 -9.81
CA GLY A 241 -6.97 -29.39 -8.71
C GLY A 241 -7.73 -29.10 -7.41
N THR A 242 -7.99 -27.83 -7.10
CA THR A 242 -8.85 -27.43 -5.97
C THR A 242 -10.31 -27.84 -6.20
N VAL A 243 -10.84 -27.67 -7.41
CA VAL A 243 -12.20 -28.10 -7.76
C VAL A 243 -12.34 -29.62 -7.65
N HIS A 244 -11.36 -30.39 -8.16
CA HIS A 244 -11.35 -31.85 -8.02
C HIS A 244 -11.39 -32.29 -6.56
N ASP A 245 -10.55 -31.69 -5.72
CA ASP A 245 -10.50 -31.97 -4.28
C ASP A 245 -11.82 -31.61 -3.58
N VAL A 246 -12.43 -30.47 -3.93
CA VAL A 246 -13.73 -30.05 -3.39
C VAL A 246 -14.85 -30.99 -3.83
N SER A 247 -14.95 -31.33 -5.12
CA SER A 247 -15.95 -32.26 -5.67
C SER A 247 -15.84 -33.64 -5.02
N ALA A 248 -14.62 -34.16 -4.86
CA ALA A 248 -14.38 -35.44 -4.19
C ALA A 248 -14.81 -35.42 -2.72
N ARG A 249 -14.61 -34.32 -1.99
CA ARG A 249 -15.05 -34.16 -0.60
C ARG A 249 -16.57 -34.06 -0.48
N LEU A 250 -17.21 -33.31 -1.38
CA LEU A 250 -18.68 -33.19 -1.42
C LEU A 250 -19.36 -34.53 -1.70
N ARG A 251 -18.84 -35.33 -2.64
CA ARG A 251 -19.34 -36.70 -2.90
C ARG A 251 -19.23 -37.61 -1.68
N ARG A 252 -18.27 -37.35 -0.79
CA ARG A 252 -18.06 -38.10 0.47
C ARG A 252 -18.83 -37.50 1.65
N GLY A 253 -19.60 -36.42 1.45
CA GLY A 253 -20.30 -35.71 2.53
C GLY A 253 -19.39 -35.00 3.52
N VAL A 254 -18.14 -34.72 3.14
CA VAL A 254 -17.14 -34.05 4.00
C VAL A 254 -17.08 -32.56 3.65
N SER A 255 -16.85 -31.71 4.65
CA SER A 255 -16.70 -30.26 4.47
C SER A 255 -15.73 -29.92 3.33
N PRO A 256 -16.09 -28.99 2.42
CA PRO A 256 -15.26 -28.62 1.27
C PRO A 256 -13.94 -27.93 1.70
N GLU A 257 -13.90 -27.37 2.91
CA GLU A 257 -12.71 -26.75 3.49
C GLU A 257 -11.79 -27.79 4.14
N ARG A 258 -10.47 -27.62 4.00
CA ARG A 258 -9.49 -28.55 4.59
C ARG A 258 -9.40 -28.46 6.12
N ASN A 259 -9.75 -27.32 6.71
CA ASN A 259 -9.65 -27.06 8.16
C ASN A 259 -10.97 -26.61 8.83
N GLY A 260 -12.13 -26.90 8.23
CA GLY A 260 -13.42 -26.52 8.81
C GLY A 260 -13.87 -27.50 9.89
N LEU A 261 -14.20 -26.99 11.08
CA LEU A 261 -14.86 -27.66 12.21
C LEU A 261 -15.93 -28.67 11.74
N ARG A 262 -16.02 -29.81 12.46
CA ARG A 262 -17.05 -30.84 12.25
C ARG A 262 -18.42 -30.19 12.00
N ALA A 263 -19.06 -30.54 10.89
CA ALA A 263 -20.48 -30.31 10.71
C ALA A 263 -21.21 -30.91 11.92
N THR A 264 -21.90 -30.07 12.70
CA THR A 264 -22.83 -30.52 13.74
C THR A 264 -23.91 -31.35 13.04
N LYS A 265 -23.95 -32.66 13.33
CA LYS A 265 -25.08 -33.50 12.91
C LYS A 265 -26.37 -32.91 13.50
N PRO A 266 -27.49 -32.88 12.77
CA PRO A 266 -28.76 -32.55 13.38
C PRO A 266 -29.06 -33.62 14.42
N ARG A 267 -29.35 -33.18 15.65
CA ARG A 267 -29.89 -34.04 16.71
C ARG A 267 -31.28 -34.45 16.23
N LEU A 268 -31.43 -35.69 15.78
CA LEU A 268 -32.74 -36.30 15.64
C LEU A 268 -33.31 -36.41 17.06
N THR A 269 -34.21 -35.51 17.40
CA THR A 269 -35.18 -35.72 18.47
C THR A 269 -36.26 -36.65 17.95
N LEU A 270 -36.27 -37.88 18.46
CA LEU A 270 -37.49 -38.68 18.58
C LEU A 270 -38.14 -38.34 19.92
#